data_AF-K1TVR6-F1
#
_entry.id   AF-K1TVR6-F1
#
_cell.length_a   1.000
_cell.length_b   1.000
_cell.length_c   1.000
_cell.angle_alpha   90.00
_cell.angle_beta   90.00
_cell.angle_gamma   90.00
#
_symmetry.space_group_name_H-M   'P 1'
#
loop_
_entity.id
_entity.type
_entity.pdbx_description
1 polymer ?
#
loop_
_entity_poly.entity_id
_entity_poly.type
_entity_poly.pdbx_seq_one_letter_code
_entity_poly.pdbx_strand_id
1 'polypeptide(L)'
;QNYLKTTGQKKAKIVKRLEVFEAFRNSGNKPEWMILDVIPVIPPDLRPMVQLDGGRFATSDLNDLYRRIINRNNRLKRLLELGAPEIIVRNEKRMLQEAVDALIDNGRRGRPVTGPGNRALKSLSDLLKGKQGRFRQNLLGKRVDYSGRSVIVVGPELKIYQCGLPKEMAIELFKPF
;
A
#
# COMPACT_ATOMS: atom_id res chain seq x y z
N GLN A 1 30.40 13.49 -27.07
CA GLN A 1 31.09 14.78 -27.34
C GLN A 1 30.17 16.01 -27.52
N ASN A 2 28.83 15.91 -27.65
CA ASN A 2 27.95 17.09 -27.84
C ASN A 2 27.21 17.62 -26.59
N TYR A 3 27.26 16.95 -25.43
CA TYR A 3 26.53 17.36 -24.21
C TYR A 3 27.19 18.52 -23.44
N LEU A 4 28.48 18.77 -23.65
CA LEU A 4 29.20 19.90 -23.03
C LEU A 4 28.80 21.26 -23.62
N LYS A 5 28.25 21.29 -24.85
CA LYS A 5 27.84 22.52 -25.56
C LYS A 5 26.36 22.89 -25.38
N THR A 6 25.56 22.07 -24.70
CA THR A 6 24.14 22.38 -24.45
C THR A 6 23.98 23.33 -23.27
N THR A 7 23.33 24.47 -23.49
CA THR A 7 23.05 25.50 -22.48
C THR A 7 21.54 25.55 -22.12
N GLY A 8 21.23 26.12 -20.94
CA GLY A 8 19.86 26.37 -20.49
C GLY A 8 19.01 25.12 -20.22
N GLN A 9 17.74 25.17 -20.62
CA GLN A 9 16.73 24.14 -20.31
C GLN A 9 17.07 22.75 -20.89
N LYS A 10 17.76 22.68 -22.03
CA LYS A 10 18.18 21.42 -22.65
C LYS A 10 19.20 20.69 -21.76
N LYS A 11 20.16 21.42 -21.18
CA LYS A 11 21.12 20.87 -20.21
C LYS A 11 20.41 20.27 -19.00
N ALA A 12 19.46 21.00 -18.41
CA ALA A 12 18.72 20.53 -17.24
C ALA A 12 17.93 19.22 -17.52
N LYS A 13 17.29 19.09 -18.68
CA LYS A 13 16.62 17.84 -19.08
C LYS A 13 17.59 16.67 -19.26
N ILE A 14 18.77 16.93 -19.83
CA ILE A 14 19.82 15.91 -20.00
C ILE A 14 20.36 15.45 -18.65
N VAL A 15 20.63 16.39 -17.73
CA VAL A 15 21.12 16.08 -16.38
C VAL A 15 20.12 15.17 -15.64
N LYS A 16 18.82 15.50 -15.63
CA LYS A 16 17.79 14.65 -15.00
C LYS A 16 17.70 13.24 -15.61
N ARG A 17 17.92 13.11 -16.93
CA ARG A 17 17.95 11.78 -17.59
C ARG A 17 19.21 11.01 -17.22
N LEU A 18 20.35 11.70 -17.15
CA LEU A 18 21.63 11.11 -16.77
C LEU A 18 21.59 10.61 -15.32
N GLU A 19 20.96 11.35 -14.40
CA GLU A 19 20.75 10.91 -13.02
C GLU A 19 20.04 9.55 -12.94
N VAL A 20 18.96 9.35 -13.71
CA VAL A 20 18.25 8.07 -13.77
C VAL A 20 19.13 6.97 -14.38
N PHE A 21 19.86 7.28 -15.44
CA PHE A 21 20.75 6.31 -16.10
C PHE A 21 21.91 5.87 -15.19
N GLU A 22 22.54 6.81 -14.50
CA GLU A 22 23.60 6.54 -13.54
C GLU A 22 23.08 5.75 -12.34
N ALA A 23 21.86 6.02 -11.87
CA ALA A 23 21.24 5.22 -10.81
C ALA A 23 21.05 3.76 -11.21
N PHE A 24 20.59 3.47 -12.43
CA PHE A 24 20.51 2.10 -12.95
C PHE A 24 21.90 1.47 -13.10
N ARG A 25 22.86 2.20 -13.69
CA ARG A 25 24.24 1.72 -13.88
C ARG A 25 24.92 1.36 -12.56
N ASN A 26 24.75 2.19 -11.53
CA ASN A 26 25.41 2.02 -10.23
C ASN A 26 24.73 0.95 -9.37
N SER A 27 23.41 0.74 -9.51
CA SER A 27 22.67 -0.25 -8.71
C SER A 27 22.70 -1.67 -9.31
N GLY A 28 23.06 -1.82 -10.58
CA GLY A 28 22.98 -3.11 -11.29
C GLY A 28 21.54 -3.54 -11.64
N ASN A 29 20.54 -2.73 -11.28
CA ASN A 29 19.15 -2.98 -11.63
C ASN A 29 18.96 -2.79 -13.13
N LYS A 30 18.12 -3.63 -13.74
CA LYS A 30 17.81 -3.52 -15.16
C LYS A 30 16.52 -2.73 -15.37
N PRO A 31 16.47 -1.80 -16.35
CA PRO A 31 15.25 -1.05 -16.68
C PRO A 31 14.04 -1.93 -17.06
N GLU A 32 14.30 -3.13 -17.62
CA GLU A 32 13.28 -4.10 -17.98
C GLU A 32 12.42 -4.56 -16.79
N TRP A 33 12.93 -4.49 -15.56
CA TRP A 33 12.19 -4.84 -14.34
C TRP A 33 11.06 -3.88 -13.99
N MET A 34 10.99 -2.72 -14.65
CA MET A 34 9.84 -1.81 -14.53
C MET A 34 8.59 -2.34 -15.25
N ILE A 35 8.76 -3.33 -16.15
CA ILE A 35 7.68 -4.00 -16.86
C ILE A 35 7.39 -5.31 -16.12
N LEU A 36 6.16 -5.47 -15.65
CA LEU A 36 5.78 -6.61 -14.82
C LEU A 36 5.16 -7.72 -15.68
N ASP A 37 5.87 -8.83 -15.82
CA ASP A 37 5.31 -10.06 -16.42
C ASP A 37 4.58 -10.92 -15.37
N VAL A 38 5.02 -10.84 -14.11
CA VAL A 38 4.46 -11.59 -12.98
C VAL A 38 4.12 -10.62 -11.85
N ILE A 39 2.87 -10.67 -11.38
CA ILE A 39 2.40 -9.83 -10.28
C ILE A 39 2.42 -10.63 -8.98
N PRO A 40 3.18 -10.22 -7.96
CA PRO A 40 3.16 -10.88 -6.67
C PRO A 40 1.82 -10.66 -5.94
N VAL A 41 1.31 -11.71 -5.33
CA VAL A 41 0.11 -11.67 -4.51
C VAL A 41 0.52 -11.68 -3.04
N ILE A 42 0.06 -10.69 -2.26
CA ILE A 42 0.40 -10.65 -0.84
C ILE A 42 -0.24 -11.84 -0.09
N PRO A 43 0.39 -12.33 0.99
CA PRO A 43 -0.15 -13.40 1.82
C PRO A 43 -1.59 -13.16 2.26
N PRO A 44 -2.46 -14.20 2.32
CA PRO A 44 -3.87 -14.08 2.70
C PRO A 44 -4.09 -13.38 4.04
N ASP A 45 -3.21 -13.60 5.02
CA ASP A 45 -3.31 -13.00 6.36
C ASP A 45 -3.20 -11.47 6.33
N LEU A 46 -2.51 -10.91 5.32
CA LEU A 46 -2.42 -9.46 5.11
C LEU A 46 -3.62 -8.89 4.32
N ARG A 47 -4.51 -9.75 3.82
CA ARG A 47 -5.74 -9.42 3.10
C ARG A 47 -6.92 -10.28 3.60
N PRO A 48 -7.25 -10.19 4.91
CA PRO A 48 -8.16 -11.13 5.54
C PRO A 48 -9.57 -11.02 4.97
N MET A 49 -10.28 -12.15 5.05
CA MET A 49 -11.72 -12.25 4.87
C MET A 49 -12.29 -12.72 6.20
N VAL A 50 -13.09 -11.86 6.85
CA VAL A 50 -13.62 -12.11 8.18
C VAL A 50 -15.12 -12.34 8.07
N GLN A 51 -15.60 -13.44 8.62
CA GLN A 51 -17.02 -13.71 8.73
C GLN A 51 -17.61 -12.85 9.86
N LEU A 52 -18.71 -12.17 9.57
CA LEU A 52 -19.49 -11.37 10.50
C LEU A 52 -20.74 -12.13 10.92
N ASP A 53 -21.33 -11.71 12.04
CA ASP A 53 -22.61 -12.23 12.51
C ASP A 53 -23.70 -12.08 11.44
N GLY A 54 -24.50 -13.13 11.27
CA GLY A 54 -25.53 -13.22 10.23
C GLY A 54 -25.01 -13.66 8.85
N GLY A 55 -23.86 -14.32 8.77
CA GLY A 55 -23.37 -14.96 7.53
C GLY A 55 -22.80 -13.99 6.48
N ARG A 56 -22.58 -12.72 6.85
CA ARG A 56 -21.95 -11.73 5.98
C ARG A 56 -20.43 -11.87 6.04
N PHE A 57 -19.73 -11.46 4.99
CA PHE A 57 -18.27 -11.45 4.94
C PHE A 57 -17.74 -10.03 4.76
N ALA A 58 -16.78 -9.65 5.59
CA ALA A 58 -15.96 -8.46 5.38
C ALA A 58 -14.66 -8.89 4.69
N THR A 59 -14.34 -8.28 3.55
CA THR A 59 -13.12 -8.58 2.79
C THR A 59 -12.24 -7.33 2.66
N SER A 60 -10.93 -7.52 2.64
CA SER A 60 -9.99 -6.47 2.23
C SER A 60 -10.26 -6.01 0.78
N ASP A 61 -10.17 -4.69 0.55
CA ASP A 61 -10.30 -4.05 -0.77
C ASP A 61 -9.33 -4.65 -1.81
N LEU A 62 -8.15 -5.10 -1.36
CA LEU A 62 -7.14 -5.73 -2.22
C LEU A 62 -7.67 -6.99 -2.91
N ASN A 63 -8.52 -7.77 -2.24
CA ASN A 63 -9.06 -9.00 -2.83
C ASN A 63 -9.90 -8.68 -4.07
N ASP A 64 -10.64 -7.57 -4.07
CA ASP A 64 -11.42 -7.13 -5.22
C ASP A 64 -10.52 -6.63 -6.36
N LEU A 65 -9.44 -5.92 -6.03
CA LEU A 65 -8.46 -5.47 -7.02
C LEU A 65 -7.73 -6.65 -7.68
N TYR A 66 -7.28 -7.63 -6.89
CA TYR A 66 -6.68 -8.87 -7.41
C TYR A 66 -7.67 -9.66 -8.28
N ARG A 67 -8.93 -9.80 -7.84
CA ARG A 67 -9.97 -10.51 -8.60
C ARG A 67 -10.18 -9.86 -9.98
N ARG A 68 -10.17 -8.53 -10.06
CA ARG A 68 -10.28 -7.81 -11.34
C ARG A 68 -9.12 -8.14 -12.27
N ILE A 69 -7.88 -8.15 -11.79
CA ILE A 69 -6.70 -8.52 -12.61
C ILE A 69 -6.83 -9.96 -13.11
N ILE A 70 -7.13 -10.91 -12.23
CA ILE A 70 -7.26 -12.33 -12.60
C ILE A 70 -8.33 -12.51 -13.67
N ASN A 71 -9.50 -11.88 -13.50
CA ASN A 71 -10.58 -11.98 -14.47
C ASN A 71 -10.21 -11.39 -15.83
N ARG A 72 -9.53 -10.24 -15.85
CA ARG A 72 -9.06 -9.59 -17.09
C ARG A 72 -7.97 -10.42 -17.78
N ASN A 73 -7.03 -10.96 -17.02
CA ASN A 73 -5.96 -11.80 -17.54
C ASN A 73 -6.51 -13.09 -18.16
N ASN A 74 -7.42 -13.77 -17.46
CA ASN A 74 -8.07 -14.98 -17.95
C ASN A 74 -8.92 -14.71 -19.20
N ARG A 75 -9.60 -13.55 -19.24
CA ARG A 75 -10.35 -13.11 -20.42
C ARG A 75 -9.44 -12.82 -21.60
N LEU A 76 -8.34 -12.11 -21.40
CA LEU A 76 -7.35 -11.83 -22.44
C LEU A 76 -6.76 -13.12 -23.01
N LYS A 77 -6.41 -14.09 -22.15
CA LYS A 77 -5.91 -15.40 -22.57
C LYS A 77 -6.89 -16.11 -23.51
N ARG A 78 -8.17 -16.18 -23.12
CA ARG A 78 -9.24 -16.78 -23.96
C ARG A 78 -9.42 -16.05 -25.29
N LEU A 79 -9.36 -14.72 -25.29
CA LEU A 79 -9.48 -13.93 -26.53
C LEU A 79 -8.34 -14.21 -27.52
N LEU A 80 -7.13 -14.44 -27.01
CA LEU A 80 -5.99 -14.82 -27.84
C LEU A 80 -6.14 -16.24 -28.40
N GLU A 81 -6.60 -17.19 -27.58
CA GLU A 81 -6.86 -18.58 -28.01
C GLU A 81 -7.93 -18.65 -29.10
N LEU A 82 -8.95 -17.78 -29.05
CA LEU A 82 -10.02 -17.71 -30.05
C LEU A 82 -9.65 -16.90 -31.31
N GLY A 83 -8.45 -16.35 -31.40
CA GLY A 83 -8.03 -15.52 -32.53
C GLY A 83 -8.84 -14.23 -32.67
N ALA A 84 -9.24 -13.62 -31.55
CA ALA A 84 -10.04 -12.40 -31.56
C ALA A 84 -9.31 -11.25 -32.29
N PRO A 85 -10.04 -10.36 -32.99
CA PRO A 85 -9.47 -9.21 -33.67
C PRO A 85 -8.58 -8.34 -32.78
N GLU A 86 -7.54 -7.74 -33.38
CA GLU A 86 -6.53 -6.96 -32.67
C GLU A 86 -7.13 -5.80 -31.86
N ILE A 87 -8.20 -5.17 -32.34
CA ILE A 87 -8.89 -4.08 -31.64
C ILE A 87 -9.43 -4.55 -30.28
N ILE A 88 -10.02 -5.76 -30.23
CA ILE A 88 -10.58 -6.34 -29.01
C ILE A 88 -9.44 -6.70 -28.05
N VAL A 89 -8.39 -7.33 -28.55
CA VAL A 89 -7.19 -7.69 -27.78
C VAL A 89 -6.53 -6.44 -27.19
N ARG A 90 -6.38 -5.36 -27.98
CA ARG A 90 -5.78 -4.10 -27.52
C ARG A 90 -6.62 -3.44 -26.43
N ASN A 91 -7.94 -3.47 -26.55
CA ASN A 91 -8.80 -2.96 -25.49
C ASN A 91 -8.68 -3.80 -24.21
N GLU A 92 -8.65 -5.13 -24.31
CA GLU A 92 -8.50 -5.98 -23.11
C GLU A 92 -7.12 -5.80 -22.45
N LYS A 93 -6.04 -5.64 -23.24
CA LYS A 93 -4.71 -5.25 -22.72
C LYS A 93 -4.75 -3.91 -21.97
N ARG A 94 -5.45 -2.91 -22.51
CA ARG A 94 -5.65 -1.61 -21.82
C ARG A 94 -6.39 -1.80 -20.49
N MET A 95 -7.48 -2.58 -20.49
CA MET A 95 -8.26 -2.83 -19.27
C MET A 95 -7.47 -3.64 -18.23
N LEU A 96 -6.63 -4.59 -18.66
CA LEU A 96 -5.72 -5.31 -17.78
C LEU A 96 -4.70 -4.36 -17.17
N GLN A 97 -4.09 -3.48 -17.96
CA GLN A 97 -3.17 -2.45 -17.45
C GLN A 97 -3.84 -1.55 -16.41
N GLU A 98 -5.06 -1.08 -16.67
CA GLU A 98 -5.81 -0.26 -15.71
C GLU A 98 -6.13 -1.01 -14.40
N ALA A 99 -6.35 -2.33 -14.47
CA ALA A 99 -6.55 -3.15 -13.28
C ALA A 99 -5.25 -3.29 -12.47
N VAL A 100 -4.09 -3.42 -13.13
CA VAL A 100 -2.77 -3.45 -12.47
C VAL A 100 -2.44 -2.10 -11.85
N ASP A 101 -2.68 -1.01 -12.59
CA ASP A 101 -2.49 0.36 -12.09
C ASP A 101 -3.32 0.59 -10.82
N ALA A 102 -4.58 0.13 -10.79
CA ALA A 102 -5.46 0.25 -9.63
C ALA A 102 -5.00 -0.60 -8.43
N LEU A 103 -4.39 -1.77 -8.64
CA LEU A 103 -3.82 -2.56 -7.54
C LEU A 103 -2.64 -1.83 -6.90
N ILE A 104 -1.77 -1.25 -7.71
CA ILE A 104 -0.54 -0.59 -7.25
C ILE A 104 -0.84 0.77 -6.62
N ASP A 105 -1.56 1.64 -7.31
CA ASP A 105 -1.80 3.05 -6.92
C ASP A 105 -3.16 3.54 -7.49
N ASN A 106 -4.25 3.18 -6.83
CA ASN A 106 -5.61 3.47 -7.29
C ASN A 106 -5.89 4.97 -7.30
N GLY A 107 -6.39 5.49 -8.42
CA GLY A 107 -6.71 6.92 -8.57
C GLY A 107 -5.52 7.80 -8.98
N ARG A 108 -4.32 7.23 -9.15
CA ARG A 108 -3.18 7.98 -9.71
C ARG A 108 -3.42 8.39 -11.16
N ARG A 109 -4.11 7.55 -11.93
CA ARG A 109 -4.42 7.79 -13.34
C ARG A 109 -5.92 7.62 -13.57
N GLY A 110 -6.58 8.68 -14.04
CA GLY A 110 -8.01 8.64 -14.34
C GLY A 110 -8.89 8.57 -13.09
N ARG A 111 -10.10 8.03 -13.26
CA ARG A 111 -11.05 7.87 -12.14
C ARG A 111 -10.69 6.64 -11.32
N PRO A 112 -10.72 6.72 -9.97
CA PRO A 112 -10.40 5.60 -9.12
C PRO A 112 -11.43 4.48 -9.29
N VAL A 113 -10.96 3.24 -9.12
CA VAL A 113 -11.86 2.09 -9.03
C VAL A 113 -12.62 2.18 -7.71
N THR A 114 -13.94 2.24 -7.81
CA THR A 114 -14.85 2.29 -6.66
C THR A 114 -15.47 0.92 -6.39
N GLY A 115 -15.69 0.66 -5.10
CA GLY A 115 -16.44 -0.48 -4.58
C GLY A 115 -17.87 -0.09 -4.19
N PRO A 116 -18.54 -0.93 -3.38
CA PRO A 116 -19.87 -0.64 -2.86
C PRO A 116 -19.93 0.72 -2.15
N GLY A 117 -21.03 1.45 -2.33
CA GLY A 117 -21.20 2.79 -1.76
C GLY A 117 -20.33 3.87 -2.42
N ASN A 118 -19.86 3.64 -3.64
CA ASN A 118 -19.03 4.57 -4.40
C ASN A 118 -17.71 4.96 -3.71
N ARG A 119 -17.26 4.16 -2.74
CA ARG A 119 -16.00 4.35 -2.03
C ARG A 119 -14.84 3.86 -2.88
N ALA A 120 -13.78 4.66 -3.02
CA ALA A 120 -12.56 4.22 -3.68
C ALA A 120 -11.93 3.03 -2.92
N LEU A 121 -11.57 1.99 -3.66
CA LEU A 121 -10.85 0.84 -3.10
C LEU A 121 -9.42 1.25 -2.73
N LYS A 122 -8.94 0.79 -1.57
CA LYS A 122 -7.56 1.03 -1.13
C LYS A 122 -6.58 0.14 -1.88
N SER A 123 -5.58 0.77 -2.50
CA SER A 123 -4.48 0.11 -3.22
C SER A 123 -3.32 -0.29 -2.30
N LEU A 124 -2.32 -1.00 -2.84
CA LEU A 124 -1.09 -1.32 -2.11
C LEU A 124 -0.34 -0.07 -1.66
N SER A 125 -0.28 0.96 -2.50
CA SER A 125 0.36 2.24 -2.14
C SER A 125 -0.37 2.95 -1.01
N ASP A 126 -1.70 2.89 -0.98
CA ASP A 126 -2.52 3.51 0.08
C ASP A 126 -2.31 2.84 1.44
N LEU A 127 -1.99 1.55 1.45
CA LEU A 127 -1.63 0.85 2.68
C LEU A 127 -0.28 1.32 3.23
N LEU A 128 0.62 1.84 2.40
CA LEU A 128 1.92 2.33 2.84
C LEU A 128 1.89 3.80 3.23
N LYS A 129 1.14 4.63 2.49
CA LYS A 129 1.15 6.09 2.60
C LYS A 129 0.09 6.61 3.57
N GLY A 130 0.26 7.86 4.03
CA GLY A 130 -0.73 8.57 4.83
C GLY A 130 -0.69 8.25 6.33
N LYS A 131 -1.58 8.90 7.09
CA LYS A 131 -1.65 8.76 8.58
C LYS A 131 -2.05 7.34 9.01
N GLN A 132 -2.95 6.72 8.25
CA GLN A 132 -3.39 5.33 8.45
C GLN A 132 -2.54 4.33 7.64
N GLY A 133 -1.40 4.77 7.09
CA GLY A 133 -0.47 3.91 6.39
C GLY A 133 0.40 3.14 7.37
N ARG A 134 0.92 1.99 6.93
CA ARG A 134 1.73 1.06 7.73
C ARG A 134 2.86 1.75 8.49
N PHE A 135 3.60 2.65 7.83
CA PHE A 135 4.72 3.34 8.48
C PHE A 135 4.28 4.18 9.67
N ARG A 136 3.30 5.05 9.48
CA ARG A 136 2.91 6.01 10.52
C ARG A 136 2.04 5.39 11.61
N GLN A 137 1.18 4.44 11.25
CA GLN A 137 0.24 3.85 12.19
C GLN A 137 0.83 2.69 12.97
N ASN A 138 1.72 1.89 12.35
CA ASN A 138 2.17 0.63 12.94
C ASN A 138 3.67 0.61 13.26
N LEU A 139 4.49 1.45 12.61
CA LEU A 139 5.94 1.42 12.81
C LEU A 139 6.45 2.57 13.69
N LEU A 140 5.85 3.76 13.64
CA LEU A 140 6.28 4.90 14.46
C LEU A 140 5.76 4.88 15.91
N GLY A 141 4.64 4.19 16.16
CA GLY A 141 4.08 4.04 17.49
C GLY A 141 3.21 2.81 17.53
N LYS A 142 3.41 1.96 18.54
CA LYS A 142 2.61 0.76 18.77
C LYS A 142 1.91 0.86 20.11
N ARG A 143 0.78 0.16 20.21
CA ARG A 143 0.17 -0.11 21.51
C ARG A 143 1.10 -1.08 22.26
N VAL A 144 1.25 -0.83 23.55
CA VAL A 144 2.12 -1.60 24.42
C VAL A 144 1.28 -2.24 25.52
N ASP A 145 1.60 -3.49 25.83
CA ASP A 145 1.04 -4.20 26.98
C ASP A 145 1.62 -3.61 28.27
N TYR A 146 1.00 -3.92 29.42
CA TYR A 146 1.41 -3.40 30.74
C TYR A 146 1.47 -1.87 30.79
N SER A 147 0.49 -1.21 30.18
CA SER A 147 0.36 0.25 30.20
C SER A 147 -1.03 0.67 30.66
N GLY A 148 -1.08 1.83 31.34
CA GLY A 148 -2.30 2.40 31.89
C GLY A 148 -2.30 3.92 31.74
N ARG A 149 -3.49 4.53 31.83
CA ARG A 149 -3.65 5.99 31.82
C ARG A 149 -4.69 6.37 32.87
N SER A 150 -4.36 7.36 33.70
CA SER A 150 -5.27 7.99 34.64
C SER A 150 -5.06 9.50 34.68
N VAL A 151 -5.95 10.21 35.34
CA VAL A 151 -5.82 11.64 35.65
C VAL A 151 -4.78 11.82 36.75
N ILE A 152 -3.91 12.81 36.59
CA ILE A 152 -2.92 13.17 37.61
C ILE A 152 -3.54 14.11 38.65
N VAL A 153 -3.20 13.90 39.92
CA VAL A 153 -3.61 14.73 41.07
C VAL A 153 -2.36 15.05 41.89
N VAL A 154 -2.32 16.23 42.52
CA VAL A 154 -1.17 16.65 43.32
C VAL A 154 -1.10 15.83 44.62
N GLY A 155 0.09 15.34 44.97
CA GLY A 155 0.37 14.61 46.22
C GLY A 155 1.52 15.28 46.98
N PRO A 156 1.27 16.34 47.77
CA PRO A 156 2.31 17.16 48.41
C PRO A 156 3.23 16.38 49.37
N GLU A 157 2.74 15.27 49.92
CA GLU A 157 3.45 14.39 50.86
C GLU A 157 4.43 13.42 50.18
N LEU A 158 4.39 13.28 48.85
CA LEU A 158 5.24 12.35 48.11
C LEU A 158 6.65 12.92 47.92
N LYS A 159 7.67 12.05 48.03
CA LYS A 159 9.05 12.40 47.71
C LYS A 159 9.27 12.43 46.19
N ILE A 160 10.35 13.07 45.74
CA ILE A 160 10.67 13.25 44.31
C ILE A 160 10.74 11.95 43.49
N TYR A 161 11.04 10.82 44.14
CA TYR A 161 11.17 9.51 43.52
C TYR A 161 9.93 8.61 43.70
N GLN A 162 8.83 9.15 44.21
CA GLN A 162 7.59 8.41 44.48
C GLN A 162 6.45 8.91 43.59
N CYS A 163 5.49 8.03 43.31
CA CYS A 163 4.22 8.37 42.69
C CYS A 163 3.08 7.57 43.33
N GLY A 164 1.88 8.14 43.32
CA GLY A 164 0.66 7.44 43.73
C GLY A 164 0.07 6.66 42.56
N LEU A 165 -0.13 5.36 42.73
CA LEU A 165 -0.78 4.50 41.74
C LEU A 165 -2.10 3.95 42.31
N PRO A 166 -3.26 4.12 41.63
CA PRO A 166 -4.51 3.52 42.06
C PRO A 166 -4.38 2.00 42.19
N LYS A 167 -4.90 1.44 43.29
CA LYS A 167 -4.79 0.00 43.57
C LYS A 167 -5.37 -0.86 42.44
N GLU A 168 -6.52 -0.48 41.89
CA GLU A 168 -7.15 -1.17 40.76
C GLU A 168 -6.26 -1.20 39.51
N MET A 169 -5.57 -0.09 39.22
CA MET A 169 -4.61 -0.01 38.12
C MET A 169 -3.39 -0.88 38.38
N ALA A 170 -2.88 -0.88 39.62
CA ALA A 170 -1.74 -1.70 40.00
C ALA A 170 -2.05 -3.20 39.84
N ILE A 171 -3.25 -3.63 40.23
CA ILE A 171 -3.68 -5.03 40.09
C ILE A 171 -3.62 -5.50 38.63
N GLU A 172 -4.12 -4.70 37.67
CA GLU A 172 -4.08 -5.09 36.25
C GLU A 172 -2.68 -4.98 35.63
N LEU A 173 -1.91 -3.93 35.97
CA LEU A 173 -0.56 -3.75 35.45
C LEU A 173 0.40 -4.86 35.90
N PHE A 174 0.23 -5.36 37.13
CA PHE A 174 1.11 -6.36 37.72
C PHE A 174 0.50 -7.75 37.77
N LYS A 175 -0.62 -8.00 37.09
CA LYS A 175 -1.35 -9.28 37.11
C LYS A 175 -0.51 -10.56 36.91
N PRO A 176 0.57 -10.57 36.10
CA PRO A 176 1.42 -11.77 35.97
C PRO A 176 2.38 -12.02 37.14
N PHE A 177 2.58 -11.05 38.04
CA PHE A 177 3.51 -11.12 39.17
C PHE A 177 2.76 -11.49 40.45
#